data_AF-A0A0C2FRP5-F1
#
_entry.id   AF-A0A0C2FRP5-F1
#
_cell.length_a   1.000
_cell.length_b   1.000
_cell.length_c   1.000
_cell.angle_alpha   90.00
_cell.angle_beta   90.00
_cell.angle_gamma   90.00
#
_symmetry.space_group_name_H-M   'P 1'
#
loop_
_entity.id
_entity.type
_entity.pdbx_description
1 polymer ?
#
loop_
_entity_poly.entity_id
_entity_poly.type
_entity_poly.pdbx_seq_one_letter_code
_entity_poly.pdbx_strand_id
1 'polypeptide(L)'
;MQFAQATQYNFNPAKSCPTCDPKKDTVTVPDISFFVGMQQIDSLVETLLGNEKIEGICKMLLKDKCAELAKVLEREIGTVMSVFKTGPFVTVTVDQLLFSGYVSPLVTKLADRVINISNKLIGTNFTLVDPAPFTVALNPENGTTDTLYTVDSGKLDYSRAGYMLSFNNMTNASLPSQGNKLPSQWWPGAETPSCNGNALMLEGTNGDFFKSFIEKTERLPIYIDDICRTAELQFEEEVTVKGIQGYRFVLPADQFDYSLTENCGFCNPNTLSKYGAYDRPVNSTCLPSGLLDISGCQN
;
A
#
# COMPACT_ATOMS: atom_id res chain seq x y z
N MET A 1 -9.45 15.56 21.58
CA MET A 1 -10.71 14.88 21.20
C MET A 1 -10.34 13.56 20.53
N GLN A 2 -11.18 12.55 20.63
CA GLN A 2 -10.98 11.29 19.90
C GLN A 2 -12.15 11.03 18.96
N PHE A 3 -11.87 10.50 17.78
CA PHE A 3 -12.89 10.10 16.82
C PHE A 3 -12.41 8.92 15.97
N ALA A 4 -13.37 8.18 15.41
CA ALA A 4 -13.15 7.20 14.36
C ALA A 4 -14.01 7.62 13.16
N GLN A 5 -13.52 7.38 11.95
CA GLN A 5 -14.20 7.74 10.71
C GLN A 5 -14.39 6.50 9.86
N ALA A 6 -15.60 6.34 9.32
CA ALA A 6 -15.94 5.33 8.35
C ALA A 6 -16.39 6.01 7.07
N THR A 7 -15.81 5.62 5.93
CA THR A 7 -16.17 6.16 4.62
C THR A 7 -16.95 5.11 3.85
N GLN A 8 -18.16 5.47 3.41
CA GLN A 8 -19.02 4.58 2.62
C GLN A 8 -19.18 5.11 1.19
N TYR A 9 -18.89 4.24 0.22
CA TYR A 9 -19.04 4.52 -1.19
C TYR A 9 -20.36 3.99 -1.72
N ASN A 10 -21.19 4.90 -2.25
CA ASN A 10 -22.48 4.58 -2.86
C ASN A 10 -22.47 4.95 -4.34
N PHE A 11 -22.61 3.96 -5.22
CA PHE A 11 -22.63 4.19 -6.67
C PHE A 11 -23.81 5.09 -7.06
N ASN A 12 -23.53 6.15 -7.83
CA ASN A 12 -24.53 7.08 -8.33
C ASN A 12 -24.58 7.02 -9.87
N PRO A 13 -25.55 6.31 -10.47
CA PRO A 13 -25.69 6.20 -11.92
C PRO A 13 -25.85 7.55 -12.61
N ALA A 14 -26.56 8.49 -11.99
CA ALA A 14 -26.85 9.81 -12.59
C ALA A 14 -25.62 10.73 -12.66
N LYS A 15 -24.58 10.45 -11.87
CA LYS A 15 -23.29 11.16 -11.90
C LYS A 15 -22.17 10.34 -12.56
N SER A 16 -22.50 9.17 -13.10
CA SER A 16 -21.57 8.28 -13.80
C SER A 16 -21.81 8.32 -15.30
N CYS A 17 -21.01 7.60 -16.10
CA CYS A 17 -21.28 7.51 -17.53
C CYS A 17 -22.66 6.86 -17.78
N PRO A 18 -23.39 7.23 -18.86
CA PRO A 18 -24.80 6.84 -19.02
C PRO A 18 -25.07 5.33 -19.02
N THR A 19 -24.09 4.53 -19.46
CA THR A 19 -24.18 3.07 -19.53
C THR A 19 -23.38 2.37 -18.44
N CYS A 20 -22.81 3.12 -17.50
CA CYS A 20 -21.92 2.58 -16.49
C CYS A 20 -22.69 1.70 -15.49
N ASP A 21 -22.23 0.47 -15.31
CA ASP A 21 -22.66 -0.47 -14.29
C ASP A 21 -21.41 -1.16 -13.71
N PRO A 22 -20.98 -0.83 -12.48
CA PRO A 22 -19.73 -1.33 -11.94
C PRO A 22 -19.70 -2.85 -11.79
N LYS A 23 -20.87 -3.52 -11.75
CA LYS A 23 -20.97 -4.98 -11.66
C LYS A 23 -20.94 -5.68 -13.03
N LYS A 24 -20.98 -4.93 -14.13
CA LYS A 24 -20.97 -5.47 -15.50
C LYS A 24 -19.81 -4.94 -16.34
N ASP A 25 -19.47 -3.67 -16.18
CA ASP A 25 -18.37 -3.04 -16.91
C ASP A 25 -17.07 -3.66 -16.47
N THR A 26 -16.24 -4.00 -17.45
CA THR A 26 -14.96 -4.66 -17.23
C THR A 26 -13.80 -3.77 -17.64
N VAL A 27 -12.69 -3.95 -16.94
CA VAL A 27 -11.41 -3.31 -17.22
C VAL A 27 -10.32 -4.36 -17.23
N THR A 28 -9.36 -4.20 -18.13
CA THR A 28 -8.15 -5.03 -18.17
C THR A 28 -7.03 -4.28 -17.48
N VAL A 29 -6.52 -4.83 -16.39
CA VAL A 29 -5.48 -4.22 -15.54
C VAL A 29 -4.32 -5.18 -15.35
N PRO A 30 -3.12 -4.71 -14.98
CA PRO A 30 -2.07 -5.59 -14.48
C PRO A 30 -2.62 -6.47 -13.36
N ASP A 31 -2.30 -7.76 -13.36
CA ASP A 31 -2.84 -8.70 -12.38
C ASP A 31 -2.17 -8.52 -11.01
N ILE A 32 -2.72 -7.62 -10.19
CA ILE A 32 -2.19 -7.26 -8.87
C ILE A 32 -2.19 -8.48 -7.95
N SER A 33 -3.26 -9.28 -7.97
CA SER A 33 -3.35 -10.52 -7.19
C SER A 33 -2.25 -11.52 -7.57
N PHE A 34 -1.89 -11.61 -8.85
CA PHE A 34 -0.73 -12.39 -9.27
C PHE A 34 0.58 -11.85 -8.72
N PHE A 35 0.84 -10.54 -8.79
CA PHE A 35 2.07 -9.96 -8.24
C PHE A 35 2.20 -10.17 -6.73
N VAL A 36 1.12 -9.94 -5.98
CA VAL A 36 1.07 -10.19 -4.52
C VAL A 36 1.27 -11.68 -4.23
N GLY A 37 0.56 -12.56 -4.94
CA GLY A 37 0.70 -14.01 -4.79
C GLY A 37 2.11 -14.50 -5.09
N MET A 38 2.76 -13.96 -6.12
CA MET A 38 4.14 -14.29 -6.46
C MET A 38 5.12 -13.80 -5.40
N GLN A 39 4.95 -12.61 -4.83
CA GLN A 39 5.76 -12.13 -3.71
C GLN A 39 5.61 -13.03 -2.48
N GLN A 40 4.39 -13.49 -2.17
CA GLN A 40 4.16 -14.42 -1.07
C GLN A 40 4.81 -15.78 -1.33
N ILE A 41 4.74 -16.30 -2.57
CA ILE A 41 5.42 -17.55 -2.96
C ILE A 41 6.94 -17.38 -2.87
N ASP A 42 7.50 -16.30 -3.41
CA ASP A 42 8.94 -16.01 -3.36
C ASP A 42 9.42 -15.87 -1.91
N SER A 43 8.67 -15.15 -1.06
CA SER A 43 8.98 -15.04 0.37
C SER A 43 8.93 -16.40 1.08
N LEU A 44 7.95 -17.24 0.75
CA LEU A 44 7.88 -18.61 1.28
C LEU A 44 9.07 -19.44 0.82
N VAL A 45 9.45 -19.35 -0.45
CA VAL A 45 10.61 -20.04 -1.03
C VAL A 45 11.90 -19.56 -0.37
N GLU A 46 12.11 -18.25 -0.22
CA GLU A 46 13.26 -17.67 0.48
C GLU A 46 13.29 -18.07 1.96
N THR A 47 12.14 -18.12 2.64
CA THR A 47 12.05 -18.53 4.05
C THR A 47 12.33 -20.02 4.25
N LEU A 48 11.84 -20.87 3.34
CA LEU A 48 12.03 -22.33 3.37
C LEU A 48 13.42 -22.76 2.91
N LEU A 49 14.04 -22.03 1.98
CA LEU A 49 15.28 -22.42 1.31
C LEU A 49 16.51 -21.56 1.69
N GLY A 50 16.32 -20.34 2.18
CA GLY A 50 17.39 -19.37 2.45
C GLY A 50 17.85 -19.29 3.91
N ASN A 51 17.27 -20.07 4.82
CA ASN A 51 17.63 -20.09 6.23
C ASN A 51 18.51 -21.32 6.55
N GLU A 52 19.76 -21.11 6.98
CA GLU A 52 20.71 -22.19 7.32
C GLU A 52 20.16 -23.22 8.33
N LYS A 53 19.27 -22.81 9.26
CA LYS A 53 18.64 -23.72 10.23
C LYS A 53 17.53 -24.58 9.63
N ILE A 54 16.79 -24.06 8.66
CA ILE A 54 15.69 -24.76 8.00
C ILE A 54 16.18 -25.52 6.77
N GLU A 55 17.28 -25.11 6.14
CA GLU A 55 18.02 -25.93 5.19
C GLU A 55 18.36 -27.29 5.81
N GLY A 56 18.67 -27.33 7.12
CA GLY A 56 18.83 -28.56 7.89
C GLY A 56 17.54 -29.39 8.02
N ILE A 57 16.38 -28.75 8.23
CA ILE A 57 15.06 -29.41 8.33
C ILE A 57 14.55 -29.88 6.96
N CYS A 58 14.73 -29.06 5.91
CA CYS A 58 14.44 -29.37 4.52
C CYS A 58 15.37 -30.49 4.02
N LYS A 59 16.68 -30.46 4.33
CA LYS A 59 17.59 -31.59 4.08
C LYS A 59 17.25 -32.81 4.94
N MET A 60 16.69 -32.65 6.14
CA MET A 60 16.19 -33.78 6.92
C MET A 60 14.96 -34.44 6.31
N LEU A 61 13.98 -33.64 5.84
CA LEU A 61 12.69 -34.10 5.33
C LEU A 61 12.73 -34.49 3.85
N LEU A 62 13.44 -33.71 3.03
CA LEU A 62 13.50 -33.80 1.56
C LEU A 62 14.90 -34.14 1.03
N LYS A 63 15.91 -34.32 1.90
CA LYS A 63 17.30 -34.63 1.51
C LYS A 63 17.85 -33.59 0.52
N ASP A 64 18.44 -34.04 -0.58
CA ASP A 64 19.11 -33.20 -1.57
C ASP A 64 18.11 -32.51 -2.53
N LYS A 65 16.81 -32.75 -2.35
CA LYS A 65 15.76 -32.33 -3.29
C LYS A 65 15.29 -30.89 -3.11
N CYS A 66 15.77 -30.13 -2.12
CA CYS A 66 15.32 -28.75 -1.91
C CYS A 66 15.74 -27.82 -3.06
N ALA A 67 16.96 -27.99 -3.60
CA ALA A 67 17.40 -27.26 -4.80
C ALA A 67 16.66 -27.71 -6.08
N GLU A 68 16.22 -28.96 -6.12
CA GLU A 68 15.41 -29.51 -7.21
C GLU A 68 13.97 -28.98 -7.13
N LEU A 69 13.40 -28.84 -5.93
CA LEU A 69 12.08 -28.28 -5.67
C LEU A 69 12.01 -26.81 -6.08
N ALA A 70 13.02 -26.00 -5.76
CA ALA A 70 13.11 -24.60 -6.19
C ALA A 70 13.08 -24.48 -7.73
N LYS A 71 13.93 -25.27 -8.41
CA LYS A 71 13.97 -25.32 -9.88
C LYS A 71 12.66 -25.85 -10.48
N VAL A 72 12.00 -26.79 -9.81
CA VAL A 72 10.68 -27.29 -10.21
C VAL A 72 9.65 -26.18 -10.06
N LEU A 73 9.62 -25.42 -8.95
CA LEU A 73 8.70 -24.31 -8.75
C LEU A 73 8.86 -23.22 -9.82
N GLU A 74 10.09 -22.75 -10.06
CA GLU A 74 10.39 -21.76 -11.11
C GLU A 74 9.96 -22.26 -12.50
N ARG A 75 10.27 -23.52 -12.82
CA ARG A 75 9.87 -24.14 -14.09
C ARG A 75 8.35 -24.28 -14.21
N GLU A 76 7.66 -24.67 -13.14
CA GLU A 76 6.21 -24.81 -13.14
C GLU A 76 5.54 -23.44 -13.28
N ILE A 77 6.05 -22.36 -12.67
CA ILE A 77 5.55 -20.99 -12.90
C ILE A 77 5.60 -20.64 -14.38
N GLY A 78 6.77 -20.78 -15.02
CA GLY A 78 6.93 -20.51 -16.45
C GLY A 78 6.05 -21.43 -17.34
N THR A 79 5.92 -22.70 -16.96
CA THR A 79 5.07 -23.67 -17.67
C THR A 79 3.59 -23.33 -17.52
N VAL A 80 3.13 -22.94 -16.34
CA VAL A 80 1.73 -22.55 -16.07
C VAL A 80 1.40 -21.30 -16.87
N MET A 81 2.26 -20.27 -16.86
CA MET A 81 2.07 -19.09 -17.71
C MET A 81 1.94 -19.45 -19.19
N SER A 82 2.80 -20.35 -19.69
CA SER A 82 2.76 -20.81 -21.09
C SER A 82 1.55 -21.69 -21.41
N VAL A 83 1.13 -22.59 -20.51
CA VAL A 83 0.05 -23.56 -20.72
C VAL A 83 -1.31 -22.89 -20.66
N PHE A 84 -1.51 -21.95 -19.73
CA PHE A 84 -2.79 -21.27 -19.56
C PHE A 84 -2.97 -20.07 -20.50
N LYS A 85 -1.96 -19.71 -21.30
CA LYS A 85 -1.98 -18.52 -22.18
C LYS A 85 -2.41 -17.24 -21.43
N THR A 86 -2.11 -17.18 -20.14
CA THR A 86 -2.47 -16.07 -19.25
C THR A 86 -1.32 -15.09 -19.24
N GLY A 87 -1.59 -13.84 -19.62
CA GLY A 87 -0.62 -12.73 -19.56
C GLY A 87 -0.57 -12.07 -18.18
N PRO A 88 0.28 -11.04 -18.00
CA PRO A 88 0.39 -10.28 -16.75
C PRO A 88 -0.82 -9.35 -16.49
N PHE A 89 -1.94 -9.60 -17.16
CA PHE A 89 -3.14 -8.78 -17.13
C PHE A 89 -4.36 -9.66 -16.88
N VAL A 90 -5.30 -9.11 -16.12
CA VAL A 90 -6.58 -9.74 -15.78
C VAL A 90 -7.71 -8.81 -16.18
N THR A 91 -8.82 -9.39 -16.64
CA THR A 91 -10.05 -8.63 -16.90
C THR A 91 -11.02 -8.88 -15.76
N VAL A 92 -11.39 -7.82 -15.07
CA VAL A 92 -12.27 -7.84 -13.89
C VAL A 92 -13.36 -6.79 -14.05
N THR A 93 -14.45 -6.92 -13.30
CA THR A 93 -15.44 -5.84 -13.21
C THR A 93 -14.89 -4.67 -12.39
N VAL A 94 -15.44 -3.47 -12.59
CA VAL A 94 -15.07 -2.28 -11.80
C VAL A 94 -15.34 -2.50 -10.30
N ASP A 95 -16.45 -3.16 -9.95
CA ASP A 95 -16.80 -3.53 -8.57
C ASP A 95 -15.77 -4.48 -7.96
N GLN A 96 -15.31 -5.49 -8.72
CA GLN A 96 -14.26 -6.40 -8.29
C GLN A 96 -12.92 -5.70 -8.06
N LEU A 97 -12.54 -4.79 -8.94
CA LEU A 97 -11.28 -4.05 -8.79
C LEU A 97 -11.32 -3.12 -7.56
N LEU A 98 -12.42 -2.41 -7.35
CA LEU A 98 -12.51 -1.39 -6.32
C LEU A 98 -12.94 -1.94 -4.96
N PHE A 99 -13.95 -2.81 -4.89
CA PHE A 99 -14.63 -3.12 -3.62
C PHE A 99 -14.73 -4.62 -3.32
N SER A 100 -15.39 -5.41 -4.17
CA SER A 100 -15.69 -6.82 -3.85
C SER A 100 -14.45 -7.72 -3.85
N GLY A 101 -13.37 -7.23 -4.45
CA GLY A 101 -12.14 -7.95 -4.65
C GLY A 101 -12.20 -8.98 -5.77
N TYR A 102 -11.02 -9.39 -6.21
CA TYR A 102 -10.82 -10.53 -7.11
C TYR A 102 -9.57 -11.31 -6.72
N VAL A 103 -9.51 -12.56 -7.18
CA VAL A 103 -8.35 -13.43 -7.03
C VAL A 103 -7.88 -13.83 -8.41
N SER A 104 -6.58 -13.75 -8.63
CA SER A 104 -5.98 -14.21 -9.88
C SER A 104 -6.28 -15.69 -10.08
N PRO A 105 -6.88 -16.07 -11.23
CA PRO A 105 -6.99 -17.47 -11.60
C PRO A 105 -5.61 -18.14 -11.75
N LEU A 106 -4.53 -17.37 -11.93
CA LEU A 106 -3.18 -17.88 -12.07
C LEU A 106 -2.61 -18.36 -10.73
N VAL A 107 -2.81 -17.60 -9.66
CA VAL A 107 -2.32 -17.93 -8.30
C VAL A 107 -2.97 -19.20 -7.78
N THR A 108 -4.30 -19.28 -7.84
CA THR A 108 -5.05 -20.45 -7.35
C THR A 108 -4.70 -21.72 -8.14
N LYS A 109 -4.66 -21.65 -9.48
CA LYS A 109 -4.30 -22.81 -10.32
C LYS A 109 -2.86 -23.24 -10.18
N LEU A 110 -1.93 -22.29 -10.04
CA LEU A 110 -0.52 -22.59 -9.80
C LEU A 110 -0.36 -23.29 -8.45
N ALA A 111 -0.95 -22.72 -7.40
CA ALA A 111 -0.82 -23.24 -6.05
C ALA A 111 -1.44 -24.64 -5.94
N ASP A 112 -2.63 -24.85 -6.50
CA ASP A 112 -3.26 -26.18 -6.57
C ASP A 112 -2.41 -27.19 -7.33
N ARG A 113 -1.75 -26.79 -8.42
CA ARG A 113 -0.84 -27.66 -9.18
C ARG A 113 0.41 -28.02 -8.38
N VAL A 114 1.02 -27.06 -7.69
CA VAL A 114 2.17 -27.29 -6.80
C VAL A 114 1.80 -28.24 -5.67
N ILE A 115 0.62 -28.04 -5.06
CA ILE A 115 0.11 -28.90 -3.99
C ILE A 115 -0.11 -30.32 -4.51
N ASN A 116 -0.71 -30.49 -5.68
CA ASN A 116 -0.91 -31.80 -6.29
C ASN A 116 0.40 -32.53 -6.60
N ILE A 117 1.41 -31.82 -7.12
CA ILE A 117 2.74 -32.37 -7.36
C ILE A 117 3.37 -32.79 -6.02
N SER A 118 3.29 -31.94 -5.01
CA SER A 118 3.82 -32.20 -3.68
C SER A 118 3.16 -33.42 -3.06
N ASN A 119 1.83 -33.45 -2.98
CA ASN A 119 1.06 -34.60 -2.49
C ASN A 119 1.46 -35.92 -3.19
N LYS A 120 1.70 -35.88 -4.50
CA LYS A 120 2.15 -37.04 -5.27
C LYS A 120 3.62 -37.44 -5.00
N LEU A 121 4.51 -36.48 -4.75
CA LEU A 121 5.94 -36.71 -4.57
C LEU A 121 6.32 -37.16 -3.15
N ILE A 122 5.63 -36.62 -2.14
CA ILE A 122 5.93 -36.86 -0.72
C ILE A 122 4.83 -37.64 0.03
N GLY A 123 3.76 -38.04 -0.66
CA GLY A 123 2.69 -38.86 -0.08
C GLY A 123 1.84 -38.12 0.96
N THR A 124 1.78 -36.79 0.86
CA THR A 124 0.96 -35.92 1.74
C THR A 124 -0.44 -35.70 1.17
N ASN A 125 -1.37 -35.20 1.99
CA ASN A 125 -2.72 -34.82 1.59
C ASN A 125 -3.00 -33.36 1.99
N PHE A 126 -2.20 -32.41 1.50
CA PHE A 126 -2.50 -30.99 1.65
C PHE A 126 -3.78 -30.64 0.89
N THR A 127 -4.62 -29.80 1.49
CA THR A 127 -5.86 -29.27 0.89
C THR A 127 -5.54 -28.20 -0.14
N LEU A 128 -6.49 -27.94 -1.06
CA LEU A 128 -6.39 -26.83 -2.02
C LEU A 128 -6.23 -25.49 -1.30
N VAL A 129 -5.65 -24.51 -1.99
CA VAL A 129 -5.32 -23.20 -1.40
C VAL A 129 -6.59 -22.39 -1.15
N ASP A 130 -6.69 -21.81 0.05
CA ASP A 130 -7.70 -20.79 0.35
C ASP A 130 -7.42 -19.53 -0.50
N PRO A 131 -8.36 -19.07 -1.33
CA PRO A 131 -8.17 -17.89 -2.16
C PRO A 131 -8.23 -16.57 -1.37
N ALA A 132 -8.76 -16.57 -0.14
CA ALA A 132 -8.96 -15.34 0.64
C ALA A 132 -7.69 -14.49 0.84
N PRO A 133 -6.50 -15.06 1.18
CA PRO A 133 -5.26 -14.30 1.35
C PRO A 133 -4.72 -13.66 0.06
N PHE A 134 -5.27 -14.02 -1.10
CA PHE A 134 -4.87 -13.51 -2.42
C PHE A 134 -5.91 -12.58 -3.02
N THR A 135 -6.99 -12.30 -2.30
CA THR A 135 -8.05 -11.39 -2.76
C THR A 135 -7.52 -9.97 -2.69
N VAL A 136 -7.56 -9.27 -3.82
CA VAL A 136 -7.14 -7.88 -3.92
C VAL A 136 -8.32 -7.01 -4.30
N ALA A 137 -8.48 -5.90 -3.58
CA ALA A 137 -9.37 -4.79 -3.90
C ALA A 137 -8.63 -3.47 -3.63
N LEU A 138 -8.93 -2.40 -4.38
CA LEU A 138 -8.29 -1.10 -4.16
C LEU A 138 -8.89 -0.32 -2.97
N ASN A 139 -10.15 -0.58 -2.64
CA ASN A 139 -10.88 0.03 -1.52
C ASN A 139 -11.59 -1.06 -0.69
N PRO A 140 -10.84 -1.96 -0.02
CA PRO A 140 -11.42 -3.07 0.74
C PRO A 140 -12.20 -2.60 1.98
N GLU A 141 -11.88 -1.42 2.51
CA GLU A 141 -12.39 -0.87 3.77
C GLU A 141 -13.69 -0.05 3.61
N ASN A 142 -14.57 -0.44 2.70
CA ASN A 142 -15.82 0.29 2.47
C ASN A 142 -16.77 0.17 3.67
N GLY A 143 -17.03 1.30 4.34
CA GLY A 143 -17.93 1.36 5.50
C GLY A 143 -17.34 0.72 6.76
N THR A 144 -16.04 0.45 6.80
CA THR A 144 -15.34 -0.03 7.99
C THR A 144 -14.64 1.14 8.69
N THR A 145 -14.25 0.90 9.93
CA THR A 145 -13.36 1.80 10.67
C THR A 145 -12.57 0.97 11.67
N ASP A 146 -11.24 1.08 11.63
CA ASP A 146 -10.34 0.45 12.61
C ASP A 146 -9.49 1.50 13.35
N THR A 147 -9.27 2.66 12.74
CA THR A 147 -8.38 3.69 13.27
C THR A 147 -9.13 4.66 14.18
N LEU A 148 -8.65 4.78 15.41
CA LEU A 148 -9.06 5.76 16.40
C LEU A 148 -8.04 6.91 16.42
N TYR A 149 -8.45 8.06 15.93
CA TYR A 149 -7.66 9.27 15.87
C TYR A 149 -7.80 10.09 17.16
N THR A 150 -6.69 10.62 17.65
CA THR A 150 -6.66 11.63 18.71
C THR A 150 -6.21 12.96 18.11
N VAL A 151 -7.03 14.00 18.27
CA VAL A 151 -6.78 15.34 17.73
C VAL A 151 -6.80 16.42 18.78
N ASP A 152 -6.07 17.50 18.52
CA ASP A 152 -6.17 18.71 19.31
C ASP A 152 -7.49 19.44 19.02
N SER A 153 -8.26 19.70 20.08
CA SER A 153 -9.53 20.42 19.98
C SER A 153 -9.35 21.92 19.70
N GLY A 154 -8.14 22.46 19.86
CA GLY A 154 -7.86 23.89 19.77
C GLY A 154 -8.34 24.70 20.98
N LYS A 155 -8.79 24.04 22.07
CA LYS A 155 -9.30 24.70 23.28
C LYS A 155 -8.25 25.58 23.97
N LEU A 156 -6.98 25.15 23.95
CA LEU A 156 -5.87 25.90 24.55
C LEU A 156 -5.13 26.76 23.50
N ASP A 157 -5.08 26.29 22.25
CA ASP A 157 -4.44 26.97 21.15
C ASP A 157 -5.26 26.77 19.87
N TYR A 158 -5.94 27.82 19.42
CA TYR A 158 -6.79 27.76 18.23
C TYR A 158 -5.99 27.47 16.95
N SER A 159 -4.69 27.77 16.93
CA SER A 159 -3.83 27.54 15.77
C SER A 159 -3.57 26.05 15.53
N ARG A 160 -3.76 25.22 16.56
CA ARG A 160 -3.62 23.77 16.52
C ARG A 160 -4.96 23.03 16.38
N ALA A 161 -6.07 23.75 16.19
CA ALA A 161 -7.39 23.11 16.07
C ALA A 161 -7.42 22.07 14.94
N GLY A 162 -7.80 20.84 15.29
CA GLY A 162 -7.88 19.71 14.35
C GLY A 162 -6.58 18.97 14.09
N TYR A 163 -5.46 19.38 14.68
CA TYR A 163 -4.17 18.73 14.44
C TYR A 163 -4.17 17.29 14.97
N MET A 164 -3.65 16.38 14.16
CA MET A 164 -3.45 14.98 14.51
C MET A 164 -2.36 14.88 15.58
N LEU A 165 -2.70 14.28 16.73
CA LEU A 165 -1.75 14.06 17.82
C LEU A 165 -1.23 12.63 17.83
N SER A 166 -2.11 11.67 17.56
CA SER A 166 -1.81 10.25 17.45
C SER A 166 -2.97 9.50 16.81
N PHE A 167 -2.70 8.27 16.36
CA PHE A 167 -3.70 7.29 15.99
C PHE A 167 -3.35 5.91 16.57
N ASN A 168 -4.38 5.15 16.90
CA ASN A 168 -4.28 3.76 17.32
C ASN A 168 -5.35 2.94 16.59
N ASN A 169 -5.26 1.62 16.65
CA ASN A 169 -6.19 0.72 15.99
C ASN A 169 -7.03 -0.04 17.01
N MET A 170 -8.28 -0.30 16.67
CA MET A 170 -9.24 -0.97 17.57
C MET A 170 -9.02 -2.48 17.59
N THR A 171 -8.59 -3.06 16.47
CA THR A 171 -8.39 -4.51 16.30
C THR A 171 -6.93 -4.93 16.26
N ASN A 172 -5.99 -3.98 16.34
CA ASN A 172 -4.55 -4.18 16.10
C ASN A 172 -4.22 -4.73 14.70
N ALA A 173 -5.09 -4.53 13.71
CA ALA A 173 -4.85 -4.97 12.33
C ALA A 173 -3.74 -4.16 11.64
N SER A 174 -3.57 -2.90 12.05
CA SER A 174 -2.54 -1.99 11.52
C SER A 174 -1.53 -1.54 12.59
N LEU A 175 -0.44 -0.90 12.18
CA LEU A 175 0.53 -0.29 13.10
C LEU A 175 -0.01 1.03 13.68
N PRO A 176 0.08 1.28 14.99
CA PRO A 176 -0.31 2.55 15.59
C PRO A 176 0.82 3.60 15.48
N SER A 177 0.46 4.87 15.56
CA SER A 177 1.45 5.95 15.70
C SER A 177 2.31 5.79 16.97
N GLN A 178 3.53 6.33 16.91
CA GLN A 178 4.48 6.35 18.02
C GLN A 178 4.45 7.74 18.68
N GLY A 179 3.37 8.02 19.41
CA GLY A 179 3.10 9.37 19.91
C GLY A 179 2.74 10.29 18.74
N ASN A 180 3.49 11.39 18.58
CA ASN A 180 3.33 12.33 17.47
C ASN A 180 4.15 11.96 16.23
N LYS A 181 4.46 10.66 16.05
CA LYS A 181 5.22 10.15 14.92
C LYS A 181 4.49 9.02 14.21
N LEU A 182 4.68 8.95 12.90
CA LEU A 182 4.28 7.83 12.08
C LEU A 182 5.11 6.58 12.42
N PRO A 183 4.59 5.37 12.20
CA PRO A 183 5.35 4.13 12.35
C PRO A 183 6.65 4.16 11.52
N SER A 184 7.79 3.88 12.14
CA SER A 184 9.09 3.86 11.45
C SER A 184 9.16 2.78 10.36
N GLN A 185 8.34 1.74 10.47
CA GLN A 185 8.19 0.69 9.48
C GLN A 185 7.62 1.20 8.15
N TRP A 186 6.81 2.26 8.17
CA TRP A 186 6.26 2.87 6.96
C TRP A 186 7.34 3.58 6.16
N TRP A 187 8.27 4.23 6.85
CA TRP A 187 9.32 5.07 6.23
C TRP A 187 10.72 4.72 6.76
N PRO A 188 11.27 3.54 6.41
CA PRO A 188 12.58 3.09 6.90
C PRO A 188 13.72 4.03 6.48
N GLY A 189 13.57 4.76 5.37
CA GLY A 189 14.54 5.76 4.93
C GLY A 189 14.72 6.92 5.92
N ALA A 190 13.73 7.19 6.76
CA ALA A 190 13.75 8.28 7.73
C ALA A 190 14.82 8.11 8.83
N GLU A 191 15.24 6.88 9.11
CA GLU A 191 16.31 6.55 10.06
C GLU A 191 17.71 6.86 9.50
N THR A 192 17.82 7.22 8.22
CA THR A 192 19.08 7.66 7.62
C THR A 192 19.52 8.97 8.28
N PRO A 193 20.74 9.07 8.85
CA PRO A 193 21.18 10.26 9.58
C PRO A 193 21.09 11.57 8.80
N SER A 194 21.19 11.53 7.47
CA SER A 194 21.07 12.70 6.60
C SER A 194 19.64 13.20 6.37
N CYS A 195 18.61 12.45 6.80
CA CYS A 195 17.20 12.72 6.48
C CYS A 195 16.37 13.34 7.59
N ASN A 196 16.97 13.65 8.74
CA ASN A 196 16.38 14.40 9.84
C ASN A 196 15.02 13.87 10.38
N GLY A 197 14.57 12.68 9.97
CA GLY A 197 13.34 12.06 10.44
C GLY A 197 12.03 12.72 9.97
N ASN A 198 12.05 13.65 9.00
CA ASN A 198 10.86 14.40 8.56
C ASN A 198 9.72 13.49 8.08
N ALA A 199 10.06 12.37 7.42
CA ALA A 199 9.07 11.41 6.94
C ALA A 199 8.28 10.71 8.06
N LEU A 200 8.73 10.79 9.33
CA LEU A 200 8.01 10.25 10.47
C LEU A 200 7.13 11.28 11.18
N MET A 201 7.08 12.53 10.72
CA MET A 201 6.25 13.54 11.38
C MET A 201 4.77 13.24 11.17
N LEU A 202 4.01 13.18 12.27
CA LEU A 202 2.54 13.26 12.25
C LEU A 202 2.15 14.69 12.61
N GLU A 203 1.84 15.49 11.59
CA GLU A 203 1.51 16.90 11.77
C GLU A 203 0.39 17.33 10.81
N GLY A 204 -0.32 18.40 11.19
CA GLY A 204 -1.44 18.91 10.42
C GLY A 204 -2.77 18.29 10.79
N THR A 205 -3.83 18.78 10.12
CA THR A 205 -5.17 18.22 10.24
C THR A 205 -5.36 17.06 9.26
N ASN A 206 -6.52 16.41 9.29
CA ASN A 206 -6.91 15.42 8.27
C ASN A 206 -7.46 16.07 6.98
N GLY A 207 -7.41 17.41 6.86
CA GLY A 207 -7.90 18.15 5.69
C GLY A 207 -9.38 18.53 5.71
N ASP A 208 -10.20 18.01 6.64
CA ASP A 208 -11.62 18.37 6.73
C ASP A 208 -11.84 19.84 7.14
N PHE A 209 -10.94 20.35 7.98
CA PHE A 209 -10.89 21.74 8.40
C PHE A 209 -9.48 22.15 8.80
N PHE A 210 -9.27 23.46 8.90
CA PHE A 210 -8.02 24.07 9.31
C PHE A 210 -8.28 25.15 10.37
N LYS A 211 -7.22 25.68 10.99
CA LYS A 211 -7.32 26.79 11.94
C LYS A 211 -7.98 28.03 11.32
N SER A 212 -8.53 28.90 12.16
CA SER A 212 -9.01 30.21 11.73
C SER A 212 -7.85 31.15 11.39
N PHE A 213 -8.15 32.18 10.59
CA PHE A 213 -7.22 33.27 10.25
C PHE A 213 -5.95 32.81 9.52
N ILE A 214 -6.11 31.90 8.56
CA ILE A 214 -5.02 31.44 7.69
C ILE A 214 -4.49 32.62 6.85
N GLU A 215 -3.17 32.75 6.83
CA GLU A 215 -2.48 33.71 5.95
C GLU A 215 -2.02 33.05 4.63
N LYS A 216 -1.92 33.85 3.56
CA LYS A 216 -1.46 33.38 2.24
C LYS A 216 0.00 32.91 2.23
N THR A 217 0.79 33.36 3.21
CA THR A 217 2.21 33.01 3.37
C THR A 217 2.42 31.72 4.13
N GLU A 218 1.37 31.13 4.71
CA GLU A 218 1.46 29.89 5.49
C GLU A 218 1.57 28.66 4.58
N ARG A 219 2.36 27.68 5.06
CA ARG A 219 2.30 26.29 4.62
C ARG A 219 1.39 25.55 5.59
N LEU A 220 0.33 24.92 5.08
CA LEU A 220 -0.66 24.24 5.92
C LEU A 220 -0.36 22.75 5.97
N PRO A 221 0.12 22.19 7.10
CA PRO A 221 0.36 20.78 7.21
C PRO A 221 -0.96 20.00 7.17
N ILE A 222 -0.93 18.87 6.48
CA ILE A 222 -2.02 17.91 6.35
C ILE A 222 -1.46 16.49 6.48
N TYR A 223 -2.07 15.68 7.34
CA TYR A 223 -1.83 14.25 7.39
C TYR A 223 -2.80 13.56 6.43
N ILE A 224 -2.25 12.84 5.45
CA ILE A 224 -3.03 12.10 4.44
C ILE A 224 -2.83 10.61 4.73
N ASP A 225 -3.85 10.00 5.32
CA ASP A 225 -3.82 8.60 5.73
C ASP A 225 -3.72 7.65 4.54
N ASP A 226 -4.41 7.93 3.44
CA ASP A 226 -4.37 7.14 2.19
C ASP A 226 -2.95 6.91 1.64
N ILE A 227 -2.03 7.88 1.85
CA ILE A 227 -0.62 7.81 1.43
C ILE A 227 0.35 7.82 2.60
N CYS A 228 -0.16 7.64 3.82
CA CYS A 228 0.62 7.39 5.03
C CYS A 228 1.68 8.44 5.35
N ARG A 229 1.44 9.72 5.03
CA ARG A 229 2.42 10.79 5.27
C ARG A 229 1.78 12.13 5.60
N THR A 230 2.56 12.96 6.28
CA THR A 230 2.31 14.40 6.33
C THR A 230 2.86 15.08 5.08
N ALA A 231 2.14 16.08 4.59
CA ALA A 231 2.59 17.02 3.57
C ALA A 231 2.10 18.43 3.90
N GLU A 232 2.59 19.43 3.17
CA GLU A 232 2.20 20.82 3.38
C GLU A 232 1.54 21.40 2.13
N LEU A 233 0.37 22.00 2.32
CA LEU A 233 -0.32 22.74 1.26
C LEU A 233 0.22 24.17 1.17
N GLN A 234 0.21 24.73 -0.03
CA GLN A 234 0.61 26.10 -0.30
C GLN A 234 -0.52 26.88 -0.96
N PHE A 235 -0.63 28.16 -0.62
CA PHE A 235 -1.53 29.10 -1.28
C PHE A 235 -1.24 29.18 -2.79
N GLU A 236 -2.28 29.05 -3.61
CA GLU A 236 -2.22 29.23 -5.06
C GLU A 236 -2.89 30.55 -5.46
N GLU A 237 -4.17 30.72 -5.11
CA GLU A 237 -4.97 31.87 -5.56
C GLU A 237 -6.14 32.19 -4.61
N GLU A 238 -6.69 33.40 -4.76
CA GLU A 238 -7.98 33.75 -4.16
C GLU A 238 -9.13 33.24 -5.03
N VAL A 239 -10.15 32.67 -4.40
CA VAL A 239 -11.33 32.14 -5.08
C VAL A 239 -12.60 32.68 -4.44
N THR A 240 -13.71 32.69 -5.18
CA THR A 240 -15.03 32.96 -4.63
C THR A 240 -15.94 31.77 -4.90
N VAL A 241 -16.44 31.14 -3.84
CA VAL A 241 -17.35 29.99 -3.94
C VAL A 241 -18.69 30.38 -3.34
N LYS A 242 -19.74 30.40 -4.18
CA LYS A 242 -21.10 30.78 -3.77
C LYS A 242 -21.17 32.14 -3.04
N GLY A 243 -20.35 33.11 -3.45
CA GLY A 243 -20.29 34.45 -2.87
C GLY A 243 -19.40 34.59 -1.63
N ILE A 244 -18.75 33.51 -1.18
CA ILE A 244 -17.80 33.52 -0.06
C ILE A 244 -16.38 33.58 -0.63
N GLN A 245 -15.61 34.59 -0.22
CA GLN A 245 -14.18 34.70 -0.55
C GLN A 245 -13.41 33.62 0.23
N GLY A 246 -12.48 32.96 -0.45
CA GLY A 246 -11.63 31.93 0.12
C GLY A 246 -10.28 31.86 -0.57
N TYR A 247 -9.42 31.02 -0.03
CA TYR A 247 -8.09 30.76 -0.57
C TYR A 247 -8.03 29.34 -1.11
N ARG A 248 -7.52 29.18 -2.33
CA ARG A 248 -7.18 27.87 -2.88
C ARG A 248 -5.79 27.50 -2.39
N PHE A 249 -5.72 26.41 -1.64
CA PHE A 249 -4.48 25.76 -1.26
C PHE A 249 -4.31 24.49 -2.09
N VAL A 250 -3.10 24.23 -2.56
CA VAL A 250 -2.75 23.08 -3.38
C VAL A 250 -1.57 22.34 -2.76
N LEU A 251 -1.40 21.07 -3.13
CA LEU A 251 -0.22 20.30 -2.78
C LEU A 251 0.90 20.64 -3.78
N PRO A 252 1.95 21.38 -3.36
CA PRO A 252 3.00 21.82 -4.28
C PRO A 252 3.91 20.65 -4.70
N ALA A 253 4.55 20.80 -5.87
CA ALA A 253 5.42 19.77 -6.43
C ALA A 253 6.64 19.46 -5.53
N ASP A 254 7.07 20.41 -4.71
CA ASP A 254 8.18 20.25 -3.77
C ASP A 254 7.91 19.14 -2.72
N GLN A 255 6.65 18.77 -2.46
CA GLN A 255 6.30 17.69 -1.53
C GLN A 255 6.71 16.29 -2.02
N PHE A 256 6.99 16.15 -3.32
CA PHE A 256 7.43 14.89 -3.95
C PHE A 256 8.74 15.07 -4.72
N ASP A 257 9.51 16.12 -4.42
CA ASP A 257 10.83 16.31 -4.98
C ASP A 257 11.89 15.66 -4.09
N TYR A 258 12.40 14.50 -4.53
CA TYR A 258 13.42 13.75 -3.79
C TYR A 258 14.83 14.36 -3.88
N SER A 259 15.02 15.47 -4.59
CA SER A 259 16.25 16.26 -4.50
C SER A 259 16.33 17.09 -3.21
N LEU A 260 15.20 17.29 -2.54
CA LEU A 260 15.08 18.03 -1.30
C LEU A 260 15.37 17.14 -0.09
N THR A 261 16.13 17.68 0.88
CA THR A 261 16.54 16.93 2.08
C THR A 261 15.33 16.55 2.92
N GLU A 262 14.28 17.37 2.90
CA GLU A 262 13.06 17.17 3.65
C GLU A 262 12.30 15.89 3.22
N ASN A 263 12.48 15.47 1.97
CA ASN A 263 11.79 14.31 1.41
C ASN A 263 12.62 13.03 1.41
N CYS A 264 13.90 13.06 1.78
CA CYS A 264 14.75 11.89 1.60
C CYS A 264 14.36 10.70 2.51
N GLY A 265 13.64 10.95 3.60
CA GLY A 265 13.09 9.89 4.46
C GLY A 265 11.98 9.06 3.80
N PHE A 266 11.35 9.57 2.73
CA PHE A 266 10.32 8.85 1.95
C PHE A 266 10.92 7.91 0.90
N CYS A 267 12.25 7.85 0.79
CA CYS A 267 12.94 6.91 -0.07
C CYS A 267 13.12 5.57 0.65
N ASN A 268 12.51 4.51 0.14
CA ASN A 268 12.54 3.21 0.77
C ASN A 268 13.73 2.37 0.25
N PRO A 269 14.75 2.11 1.08
CA PRO A 269 15.92 1.32 0.66
C PRO A 269 15.59 -0.14 0.36
N ASN A 270 14.45 -0.65 0.85
CA ASN A 270 14.10 -2.07 0.80
C ASN A 270 13.35 -2.48 -0.47
N THR A 271 12.78 -1.54 -1.22
CA THR A 271 11.77 -1.82 -2.25
C THR A 271 12.23 -1.56 -3.68
N LEU A 272 13.24 -0.70 -3.89
CA LEU A 272 13.58 -0.20 -5.24
C LEU A 272 14.97 -0.55 -5.77
N SER A 273 15.62 -1.56 -5.21
CA SER A 273 17.03 -1.86 -5.53
C SER A 273 17.34 -3.27 -6.00
N LYS A 274 16.43 -4.27 -5.92
CA LYS A 274 16.79 -5.65 -6.32
C LYS A 274 16.95 -5.82 -7.85
N TYR A 275 16.22 -5.05 -8.67
CA TYR A 275 16.21 -5.22 -10.14
C TYR A 275 16.39 -3.94 -10.98
N GLY A 276 16.37 -2.76 -10.35
CA GLY A 276 16.24 -1.47 -11.06
C GLY A 276 14.81 -1.24 -11.58
N ALA A 277 14.33 0.00 -11.56
CA ALA A 277 12.99 0.34 -12.02
C ALA A 277 12.93 1.80 -12.49
N TYR A 278 12.09 2.11 -13.50
CA TYR A 278 11.79 3.47 -13.96
C TYR A 278 13.04 4.32 -14.30
N ASP A 279 13.96 3.76 -15.09
CA ASP A 279 15.23 4.40 -15.49
C ASP A 279 16.17 4.79 -14.34
N ARG A 280 15.91 4.31 -13.12
CA ARG A 280 16.82 4.46 -11.98
C ARG A 280 17.85 3.34 -11.97
N PRO A 281 19.13 3.64 -11.69
CA PRO A 281 20.16 2.62 -11.57
C PRO A 281 19.85 1.65 -10.43
N VAL A 282 20.36 0.43 -10.55
CA VAL A 282 20.37 -0.57 -9.46
C VAL A 282 20.94 0.08 -8.20
N ASN A 283 20.33 -0.19 -7.04
CA ASN A 283 20.62 0.43 -5.74
C ASN A 283 20.12 1.87 -5.55
N SER A 284 19.20 2.35 -6.38
CA SER A 284 18.46 3.58 -6.07
C SER A 284 17.48 3.33 -4.93
N THR A 285 17.39 4.28 -4.00
CA THR A 285 16.48 4.23 -2.84
C THR A 285 15.19 5.00 -3.07
N CYS A 286 15.16 5.92 -4.04
CA CYS A 286 14.02 6.79 -4.33
C CYS A 286 13.42 6.49 -5.72
N LEU A 287 12.10 6.59 -5.83
CA LEU A 287 11.43 6.71 -7.13
C LEU A 287 11.79 8.02 -7.84
N PRO A 288 11.50 8.18 -9.14
CA PRO A 288 11.44 9.50 -9.77
C PRO A 288 10.57 10.49 -8.97
N SER A 289 10.97 11.76 -8.92
CA SER A 289 10.17 12.81 -8.26
C SER A 289 8.75 12.84 -8.82
N GLY A 290 7.77 13.02 -7.95
CA GLY A 290 6.34 12.92 -8.27
C GLY A 290 5.72 11.52 -8.06
N LEU A 291 6.50 10.50 -7.74
CA LEU A 291 6.01 9.15 -7.42
C LEU A 291 6.41 8.76 -6.00
N LEU A 292 5.46 8.26 -5.20
CA LEU A 292 5.69 7.82 -3.83
C LEU A 292 5.53 6.30 -3.70
N ASP A 293 6.49 5.65 -3.04
CA ASP A 293 6.38 4.26 -2.67
C ASP A 293 5.66 4.13 -1.32
N ILE A 294 4.42 3.62 -1.34
CA ILE A 294 3.58 3.43 -0.16
C ILE A 294 3.54 1.97 0.33
N SER A 295 4.37 1.09 -0.22
CA SER A 295 4.39 -0.33 0.17
C SER A 295 4.74 -0.56 1.64
N GLY A 296 5.38 0.40 2.32
CA GLY A 296 5.65 0.33 3.76
C GLY A 296 4.41 0.37 4.65
N CYS A 297 3.28 0.90 4.14
CA CYS A 297 2.04 1.05 4.90
C CYS A 297 0.81 0.39 4.26
N GLN A 298 0.95 -0.13 3.04
CA GLN A 298 -0.08 -0.91 2.35
C GLN A 298 0.35 -2.40 2.42
N ASN A 299 -0.16 -3.13 3.42
CA ASN A 299 0.03 -4.58 3.56
C ASN A 299 -1.25 -5.33 3.21
#